data_AF-A0A965C4R6-F1
#
_entry.id   AF-A0A965C4R6-F1
#
_cell.length_a   1.000
_cell.length_b   1.000
_cell.length_c   1.000
_cell.angle_alpha   90.00
_cell.angle_beta   90.00
_cell.angle_gamma   90.00
#
_symmetry.space_group_name_H-M   'P 1'
#
loop_
_entity.id
_entity.type
_entity.pdbx_description
1 polymer ?
#
loop_
_entity_poly.entity_id
_entity_poly.type
_entity_poly.pdbx_seq_one_letter_code
_entity_poly.pdbx_strand_id
1 'polypeptide(L)'
;MSDENQTQEPAVTEQLQRSIEALERKNKELADEKRKLRKFEQMAEQLPDGIDINELLDFKRRAEQAELESQGKYTEARQVFTPAVTALAEIVHDPDLVLKSKLSADQIEREADGTVVVVNGYQRTPVAEWAKTLPAWMQKQPKPQGSGAPSGNAPSSLPIGVKNPFAPESFNLTEQARLFKTDRDLYERFKANR
;
A
#
# COMPACT_ATOMS: atom_id res chain seq x y z
N MET A 1 24.83 -10.46 65.53
CA MET A 1 24.87 -9.84 64.18
C MET A 1 25.09 -10.99 63.19
N SER A 2 24.04 -11.76 62.91
CA SER A 2 24.17 -13.03 62.17
C SER A 2 22.93 -13.27 61.32
N ASP A 3 22.52 -12.30 60.49
CA ASP A 3 21.34 -12.46 59.64
C ASP A 3 21.47 -11.61 58.36
N GLU A 4 22.40 -11.95 57.45
CA GLU A 4 22.39 -11.38 56.08
C GLU A 4 22.73 -12.39 54.97
N ASN A 5 22.95 -13.68 55.27
CA ASN A 5 23.35 -14.66 54.25
C ASN A 5 22.28 -15.72 53.89
N GLN A 6 21.04 -15.61 54.39
CA GLN A 6 19.97 -16.60 54.17
C GLN A 6 18.94 -16.23 53.09
N THR A 7 18.97 -15.01 52.56
CA THR A 7 17.91 -14.51 51.65
C THR A 7 18.22 -14.67 50.16
N GLN A 8 19.46 -15.02 49.78
CA GLN A 8 19.87 -15.13 48.37
C GLN A 8 19.72 -16.55 47.79
N GLU A 9 19.88 -17.59 48.60
CA GLU A 9 19.72 -18.99 48.15
C GLU A 9 18.33 -19.33 47.59
N PRO A 10 17.19 -18.93 48.20
CA PRO A 10 15.87 -19.29 47.66
C PRO A 10 15.62 -18.67 46.27
N ALA A 11 16.05 -17.42 46.07
CA ALA A 11 15.87 -16.72 44.79
C ALA A 11 16.65 -17.38 43.64
N VAL A 12 17.88 -17.85 43.91
CA VAL A 12 18.70 -18.56 42.92
C VAL A 12 18.10 -19.94 42.62
N THR A 13 17.58 -20.64 43.64
CA THR A 13 16.88 -21.92 43.42
C THR A 13 15.58 -21.77 42.62
N GLU A 14 14.81 -20.70 42.83
CA GLU A 14 13.61 -20.41 42.04
C GLU A 14 13.96 -20.06 40.59
N GLN A 15 15.03 -19.29 40.37
CA GLN A 15 15.50 -18.96 39.02
C GLN A 15 15.95 -20.22 38.27
N LEU A 16 16.68 -21.11 38.94
CA LEU A 16 17.09 -22.41 38.39
C LEU A 16 15.88 -23.28 38.06
N GLN A 17 14.89 -23.40 38.96
CA GLN A 17 13.66 -24.16 38.72
C GLN A 17 12.90 -23.63 37.49
N ARG A 18 12.73 -22.31 37.37
CA ARG A 18 12.09 -21.68 36.20
C ARG A 18 12.88 -21.95 34.91
N SER A 19 14.21 -21.97 34.97
CA SER A 19 15.05 -22.29 33.81
C SER A 19 14.91 -23.75 33.38
N ILE A 20 14.80 -24.67 34.34
CA ILE A 20 14.61 -26.10 34.09
C ILE A 20 13.25 -26.33 33.43
N GLU A 21 12.18 -25.74 33.96
CA GLU A 21 10.86 -25.82 33.33
C GLU A 21 10.85 -25.23 31.91
N ALA A 22 11.56 -24.12 31.69
CA ALA A 22 11.68 -23.52 30.36
C ALA A 22 12.44 -24.43 29.38
N LEU A 23 13.50 -25.09 29.85
CA LEU A 23 14.26 -26.08 29.07
C LEU A 23 13.42 -27.32 28.78
N GLU A 24 12.64 -27.82 29.74
CA GLU A 24 11.73 -28.95 29.54
C GLU A 24 10.64 -28.63 28.52
N ARG A 25 10.06 -27.43 28.56
CA ARG A 25 9.10 -26.96 27.55
C ARG A 25 9.73 -26.92 26.15
N LYS A 26 10.92 -26.33 26.02
CA LYS A 26 11.65 -26.32 24.74
C LYS A 26 12.03 -27.71 24.26
N ASN A 27 12.45 -28.60 25.16
CA ASN A 27 12.77 -29.99 24.80
C ASN A 27 11.53 -30.73 24.29
N LYS A 28 10.35 -30.49 24.89
CA LYS A 28 9.08 -31.05 24.41
C LYS A 28 8.68 -30.48 23.05
N GLU A 29 8.80 -29.18 22.86
CA GLU A 29 8.53 -28.51 21.57
C GLU A 29 9.44 -29.04 20.46
N LEU A 30 10.75 -29.15 20.73
CA LEU A 30 11.73 -29.75 19.81
C LEU A 30 11.40 -31.21 19.49
N ALA A 31 10.89 -31.97 20.45
CA ALA A 31 10.47 -33.35 20.22
C ALA A 31 9.25 -33.41 19.28
N ASP A 32 8.28 -32.51 19.45
CA ASP A 32 7.09 -32.43 18.60
C ASP A 32 7.42 -31.91 17.19
N GLU A 33 8.35 -30.96 17.07
CA GLU A 33 8.86 -30.49 15.78
C GLU A 33 9.62 -31.60 15.05
N LYS A 34 10.52 -32.33 15.73
CA LYS A 34 11.19 -33.50 15.16
C LYS A 34 10.21 -34.57 14.69
N ARG A 35 9.10 -34.79 15.41
CA ARG A 35 8.04 -35.71 14.97
C ARG A 35 7.34 -35.20 13.71
N LYS A 36 7.06 -33.90 13.59
CA LYS A 36 6.51 -33.31 12.37
C LYS A 36 7.46 -33.45 11.19
N LEU A 37 8.73 -33.10 11.37
CA LEU A 37 9.75 -33.22 10.33
C LEU A 37 9.87 -34.66 9.83
N ARG A 38 9.92 -35.64 10.74
CA ARG A 38 9.91 -37.06 10.37
C ARG A 38 8.66 -37.47 9.59
N LYS A 39 7.49 -36.89 9.87
CA LYS A 39 6.28 -37.15 9.08
C LYS A 39 6.40 -36.58 7.67
N PHE A 40 6.95 -35.37 7.53
CA PHE A 40 7.18 -34.77 6.22
C PHE A 40 8.26 -35.52 5.42
N GLU A 41 9.34 -35.96 6.08
CA GLU A 41 10.36 -36.82 5.47
C GLU A 41 9.75 -38.16 5.04
N GLN A 42 8.96 -38.82 5.89
CA GLN A 42 8.25 -40.04 5.52
C GLN A 42 7.26 -39.83 4.38
N MET A 43 6.56 -38.69 4.35
CA MET A 43 5.69 -38.35 3.22
C MET A 43 6.51 -38.14 1.95
N ALA A 44 7.64 -37.41 2.02
CA ALA A 44 8.54 -37.20 0.91
C ALA A 44 9.16 -38.52 0.39
N GLU A 45 9.45 -39.47 1.29
CA GLU A 45 9.98 -40.80 0.97
C GLU A 45 8.89 -41.74 0.40
N GLN A 46 7.63 -41.48 0.73
CA GLN A 46 6.47 -42.15 0.15
C GLN A 46 6.02 -41.56 -1.19
N LEU A 47 6.58 -40.41 -1.61
CA LEU A 47 6.37 -39.92 -2.97
C LEU A 47 7.21 -40.77 -3.94
N PRO A 48 6.59 -41.37 -4.97
CA PRO A 48 7.32 -42.00 -6.07
C PRO A 48 8.37 -41.05 -6.67
N ASP A 49 9.57 -41.59 -6.95
CA ASP A 49 10.62 -40.86 -7.66
C ASP A 49 10.10 -40.36 -9.02
N GLY A 50 10.22 -39.05 -9.26
CA GLY A 50 9.77 -38.39 -10.49
C GLY A 50 8.52 -37.51 -10.36
N ILE A 51 7.90 -37.43 -9.17
CA ILE A 51 6.82 -36.48 -8.91
C ILE A 51 7.42 -35.11 -8.58
N ASP A 52 7.19 -34.13 -9.44
CA ASP A 52 7.61 -32.75 -9.19
C ASP A 52 6.67 -32.11 -8.14
N ILE A 53 7.23 -31.78 -6.98
CA ILE A 53 6.52 -31.12 -5.89
C ILE A 53 5.95 -29.76 -6.34
N ASN A 54 6.63 -29.06 -7.25
CA ASN A 54 6.13 -27.81 -7.83
C ASN A 54 4.91 -28.08 -8.70
N GLU A 55 4.90 -29.16 -9.48
CA GLU A 55 3.75 -29.56 -10.28
C GLU A 55 2.56 -29.94 -9.40
N LEU A 56 2.77 -30.59 -8.25
CA LEU A 56 1.70 -30.86 -7.29
C LEU A 56 1.13 -29.57 -6.66
N LEU A 57 2.00 -28.61 -6.30
CA LEU A 57 1.56 -27.31 -5.81
C LEU A 57 0.77 -26.55 -6.87
N ASP A 58 1.21 -26.58 -8.12
CA ASP A 58 0.51 -25.98 -9.26
C ASP A 58 -0.81 -26.68 -9.54
N PHE A 59 -0.84 -28.01 -9.48
CA PHE A 59 -2.05 -28.81 -9.64
C PHE A 59 -3.06 -28.48 -8.54
N LYS A 60 -2.63 -28.38 -7.28
CA LYS A 60 -3.49 -27.99 -6.17
C LYS A 60 -4.04 -26.58 -6.37
N ARG A 61 -3.19 -25.62 -6.76
CA ARG A 61 -3.63 -24.25 -7.07
C ARG A 61 -4.65 -24.23 -8.21
N ARG A 62 -4.42 -24.97 -9.29
CA ARG A 62 -5.35 -25.08 -10.43
C ARG A 62 -6.65 -25.78 -10.06
N ALA A 63 -6.60 -26.84 -9.25
CA ALA A 63 -7.78 -27.55 -8.79
C ALA A 63 -8.64 -26.66 -7.88
N GLU A 64 -8.01 -25.94 -6.93
CA GLU A 64 -8.69 -24.96 -6.09
C GLU A 64 -9.28 -23.82 -6.92
N GLN A 65 -8.54 -23.33 -7.92
CA GLN A 65 -9.05 -22.33 -8.87
C GLN A 65 -10.25 -22.86 -9.68
N ALA A 66 -10.17 -24.08 -10.22
CA ALA A 66 -11.23 -24.70 -11.01
C ALA A 66 -12.48 -25.01 -10.16
N GLU A 67 -12.30 -25.42 -8.91
CA GLU A 67 -13.38 -25.59 -7.94
C GLU A 67 -14.11 -24.25 -7.71
N LEU A 68 -13.36 -23.17 -7.48
CA LEU A 68 -13.91 -21.83 -7.31
C LEU A 68 -14.59 -21.31 -8.59
N GLU A 69 -14.06 -21.62 -9.77
CA GLU A 69 -14.65 -21.30 -11.08
C GLU A 69 -15.94 -22.09 -11.32
N SER A 70 -15.96 -23.39 -11.00
CA SER A 70 -17.13 -24.26 -11.13
C SER A 70 -18.29 -23.83 -10.22
N GLN A 71 -17.97 -23.22 -9.09
CA GLN A 71 -18.97 -22.65 -8.18
C GLN A 71 -19.50 -21.29 -8.64
N GLY A 72 -19.09 -20.75 -9.81
CA GLY A 72 -19.49 -19.43 -10.34
C GLY A 72 -18.90 -18.24 -9.58
N LYS A 73 -18.58 -18.46 -8.30
CA LYS A 73 -18.01 -17.51 -7.35
C LYS A 73 -16.71 -16.88 -7.80
N TYR A 74 -15.83 -17.58 -8.53
CA TYR A 74 -14.56 -16.97 -8.95
C TYR A 74 -14.76 -15.83 -9.96
N THR A 75 -15.66 -16.01 -10.93
CA THR A 75 -15.92 -14.97 -11.94
C THR A 75 -16.63 -13.77 -11.33
N GLU A 76 -17.61 -14.00 -10.46
CA GLU A 76 -18.32 -12.95 -9.72
C GLU A 76 -17.40 -12.24 -8.72
N ALA A 77 -16.64 -12.99 -7.93
CA ALA A 77 -15.64 -12.44 -7.02
C ALA A 77 -14.62 -11.62 -7.78
N ARG A 78 -14.18 -12.03 -8.98
CA ARG A 78 -13.22 -11.25 -9.78
C ARG A 78 -13.84 -9.97 -10.34
N GLN A 79 -15.10 -10.01 -10.77
CA GLN A 79 -15.85 -8.82 -11.22
C GLN A 79 -16.08 -7.80 -10.10
N VAL A 80 -16.08 -8.23 -8.84
CA VAL A 80 -16.19 -7.34 -7.67
C VAL A 80 -14.82 -6.93 -7.15
N PHE A 81 -13.86 -7.85 -7.11
CA PHE A 81 -12.53 -7.67 -6.56
C PHE A 81 -11.69 -6.68 -7.38
N THR A 82 -11.67 -6.81 -8.71
CA THR A 82 -10.92 -5.88 -9.57
C THR A 82 -11.34 -4.41 -9.40
N PRO A 83 -12.64 -4.06 -9.45
CA PRO A 83 -13.05 -2.68 -9.20
C PRO A 83 -12.87 -2.27 -7.73
N ALA A 84 -12.96 -3.19 -6.76
CA ALA A 84 -12.65 -2.89 -5.35
C ALA A 84 -11.19 -2.46 -5.17
N VAL A 85 -10.25 -3.20 -5.75
CA VAL A 85 -8.82 -2.88 -5.75
C VAL A 85 -8.58 -1.52 -6.41
N THR A 86 -9.25 -1.26 -7.53
CA THR A 86 -9.12 0.00 -8.27
C THR A 86 -9.59 1.19 -7.44
N ALA A 87 -10.77 1.09 -6.80
CA ALA A 87 -11.31 2.12 -5.92
C ALA A 87 -10.42 2.35 -4.68
N LEU A 88 -9.89 1.27 -4.07
CA LEU A 88 -8.97 1.37 -2.94
C LEU A 88 -7.61 1.97 -3.35
N ALA A 89 -7.12 1.66 -4.55
CA ALA A 89 -5.83 2.13 -5.04
C ALA A 89 -5.75 3.64 -5.17
N GLU A 90 -6.86 4.37 -5.27
CA GLU A 90 -6.83 5.84 -5.30
C GLU A 90 -6.51 6.44 -3.93
N ILE A 91 -6.87 5.74 -2.85
CA ILE A 91 -6.87 6.27 -1.48
C ILE A 91 -5.84 5.57 -0.59
N VAL A 92 -5.48 4.32 -0.90
CA VAL A 92 -4.62 3.47 -0.05
C VAL A 92 -3.33 3.13 -0.79
N HIS A 93 -2.20 3.08 -0.06
CA HIS A 93 -0.90 2.68 -0.59
C HIS A 93 -0.89 1.23 -1.10
N ASP A 94 -1.45 0.32 -0.30
CA ASP A 94 -1.39 -1.13 -0.54
C ASP A 94 -2.80 -1.75 -0.49
N PRO A 95 -3.57 -1.69 -1.59
CA PRO A 95 -4.97 -2.12 -1.61
C PRO A 95 -5.13 -3.63 -1.37
N ASP A 96 -4.20 -4.45 -1.85
CA ASP A 96 -4.19 -5.90 -1.63
C ASP A 96 -4.00 -6.26 -0.16
N LEU A 97 -3.17 -5.53 0.57
CA LEU A 97 -2.97 -5.74 2.00
C LEU A 97 -4.26 -5.42 2.78
N VAL A 98 -4.96 -4.35 2.41
CA VAL A 98 -6.23 -3.97 3.05
C VAL A 98 -7.30 -5.03 2.81
N LEU A 99 -7.42 -5.54 1.58
CA LEU A 99 -8.36 -6.62 1.22
C LEU A 99 -8.02 -7.98 1.83
N LYS A 100 -6.80 -8.17 2.34
CA LYS A 100 -6.40 -9.41 3.03
C LYS A 100 -6.50 -9.31 4.55
N SER A 101 -6.44 -8.10 5.10
CA SER A 101 -6.30 -7.88 6.55
C SER A 101 -7.47 -7.16 7.20
N LYS A 102 -8.23 -6.36 6.46
CA LYS A 102 -9.28 -5.47 6.98
C LYS A 102 -10.65 -5.68 6.34
N LEU A 103 -10.71 -6.33 5.19
CA LEU A 103 -11.94 -6.62 4.49
C LEU A 103 -11.96 -8.08 4.07
N SER A 104 -13.08 -8.74 4.25
CA SER A 104 -13.30 -10.07 3.67
C SER A 104 -14.07 -9.95 2.35
N ALA A 105 -13.85 -10.89 1.43
CA ALA A 105 -14.43 -10.84 0.08
C ALA A 105 -15.98 -10.86 0.08
N ASP A 106 -16.59 -11.49 1.09
CA ASP A 106 -18.04 -11.54 1.35
C ASP A 106 -18.62 -10.20 1.80
N GLN A 107 -17.78 -9.28 2.29
CA GLN A 107 -18.20 -7.94 2.69
C GLN A 107 -18.15 -6.96 1.52
N ILE A 108 -17.81 -7.41 0.31
CA ILE A 108 -17.69 -6.57 -0.87
C ILE A 108 -18.80 -6.91 -1.83
N GLU A 109 -19.62 -5.93 -2.13
CA GLU A 109 -20.65 -6.06 -3.15
C GLU A 109 -20.51 -4.97 -4.20
N ARG A 110 -20.94 -5.29 -5.42
CA ARG A 110 -21.02 -4.34 -6.52
C ARG A 110 -22.47 -3.96 -6.73
N GLU A 111 -22.77 -2.67 -6.66
CA GLU A 111 -24.10 -2.15 -6.95
C GLU A 111 -24.37 -2.09 -8.46
N ALA A 112 -25.64 -1.89 -8.83
CA ALA A 112 -26.08 -1.87 -10.23
C ALA A 112 -25.48 -0.70 -11.03
N ASP A 113 -25.08 0.37 -10.36
CA ASP A 113 -24.35 1.51 -10.93
C ASP A 113 -22.86 1.22 -11.19
N GLY A 114 -22.37 0.06 -10.74
CA GLY A 114 -20.99 -0.38 -10.84
C GLY A 114 -20.10 0.09 -9.69
N THR A 115 -20.64 0.83 -8.72
CA THR A 115 -19.93 1.24 -7.50
C THR A 115 -19.72 0.05 -6.58
N VAL A 116 -18.52 -0.07 -6.01
CA VAL A 116 -18.22 -1.12 -5.04
C VAL A 116 -18.48 -0.60 -3.63
N VAL A 117 -19.26 -1.35 -2.86
CA VAL A 117 -19.65 -1.03 -1.49
C VAL A 117 -19.15 -2.10 -0.53
N VAL A 118 -18.76 -1.65 0.67
CA VAL A 118 -18.46 -2.50 1.82
C VAL A 118 -19.75 -2.69 2.60
N VAL A 119 -20.16 -3.95 2.78
CA VAL A 119 -21.35 -4.36 3.52
C VAL A 119 -20.94 -4.83 4.90
N ASN A 120 -21.40 -4.11 5.92
CA ASN A 120 -21.21 -4.45 7.33
C ASN A 120 -22.58 -4.55 8.00
N GLY A 121 -23.18 -5.74 7.98
CA GLY A 121 -24.54 -5.96 8.45
C GLY A 121 -25.56 -5.17 7.62
N TYR A 122 -26.21 -4.17 8.21
CA TYR A 122 -27.18 -3.31 7.53
C TYR A 122 -26.55 -2.07 6.87
N GLN A 123 -25.28 -1.76 7.18
CA GLN A 123 -24.61 -0.58 6.67
C GLN A 123 -23.88 -0.90 5.38
N ARG A 124 -24.22 -0.17 4.30
CA ARG A 124 -23.52 -0.20 3.01
C ARG A 124 -22.75 1.10 2.86
N THR A 125 -21.43 1.02 2.79
CA THR A 125 -20.57 2.19 2.65
C THR A 125 -19.75 2.05 1.37
N PRO A 126 -19.75 3.02 0.45
CA PRO A 126 -18.86 2.97 -0.72
C PRO A 126 -17.42 2.72 -0.29
N VAL A 127 -16.71 1.84 -1.01
CA VAL A 127 -15.33 1.46 -0.69
C VAL A 127 -14.42 2.68 -0.57
N ALA A 128 -14.65 3.71 -1.40
CA ALA A 128 -13.92 4.98 -1.33
C ALA A 128 -14.15 5.73 0.00
N GLU A 129 -15.38 5.79 0.51
CA GLU A 129 -15.69 6.44 1.78
C GLU A 129 -15.21 5.61 2.97
N TRP A 130 -15.35 4.29 2.89
CA TRP A 130 -14.83 3.38 3.90
C TRP A 130 -13.31 3.47 4.03
N ALA A 131 -12.58 3.57 2.91
CA ALA A 131 -11.11 3.65 2.91
C ALA A 131 -10.56 4.86 3.69
N LYS A 132 -11.32 5.96 3.78
CA LYS A 132 -10.95 7.15 4.56
C LYS A 132 -10.96 6.90 6.07
N THR A 133 -11.62 5.84 6.54
CA THR A 133 -11.62 5.44 7.96
C THR A 133 -10.33 4.71 8.36
N LEU A 134 -9.52 4.28 7.39
CA LEU A 134 -8.26 3.59 7.66
C LEU A 134 -7.23 4.54 8.30
N PRO A 135 -6.28 4.01 9.09
CA PRO A 135 -5.15 4.80 9.59
C PRO A 135 -4.41 5.58 8.49
N ALA A 136 -3.98 6.80 8.79
CA ALA A 136 -3.32 7.69 7.84
C ALA A 136 -2.06 7.10 7.19
N TRP A 137 -1.35 6.19 7.88
CA TRP A 137 -0.18 5.52 7.33
C TRP A 137 -0.51 4.52 6.20
N MET A 138 -1.76 4.04 6.12
CA MET A 138 -2.25 3.25 4.98
C MET A 138 -2.74 4.13 3.84
N GLN A 139 -3.14 5.37 4.12
CA GLN A 139 -3.70 6.28 3.13
C GLN A 139 -2.61 6.92 2.29
N LYS A 140 -2.88 7.10 0.99
CA LYS A 140 -2.10 7.96 0.10
C LYS A 140 -2.29 9.39 0.55
N GLN A 141 -1.19 10.15 0.62
CA GLN A 141 -1.31 11.59 0.79
C GLN A 141 -2.16 12.15 -0.35
N PRO A 142 -3.06 13.12 -0.08
CA PRO A 142 -3.75 13.81 -1.15
C PRO A 142 -2.67 14.34 -2.09
N LYS A 143 -2.78 14.02 -3.39
CA LYS A 143 -1.85 14.55 -4.38
C LYS A 143 -1.77 16.05 -4.12
N PRO A 144 -0.57 16.62 -3.89
CA PRO A 144 -0.46 18.05 -3.70
C PRO A 144 -1.14 18.64 -4.92
N GLN A 145 -2.27 19.31 -4.71
CA GLN A 145 -2.90 20.09 -5.74
C GLN A 145 -1.92 21.23 -5.93
N GLY A 146 -0.91 20.95 -6.76
CA GLY A 146 0.02 21.94 -7.20
C GLY A 146 -0.87 23.08 -7.63
N SER A 147 -0.61 24.25 -7.06
CA SER A 147 -0.94 25.51 -7.67
C SER A 147 -0.31 25.45 -9.07
N GLY A 148 -0.94 24.72 -9.99
CA GLY A 148 -0.69 24.80 -11.40
C GLY A 148 -0.74 26.29 -11.64
N ALA A 149 0.37 26.82 -12.13
CA ALA A 149 0.51 28.24 -12.36
C ALA A 149 -0.82 28.75 -12.92
N PRO A 150 -1.44 29.78 -12.30
CA PRO A 150 -2.73 30.25 -12.76
C PRO A 150 -2.61 30.47 -14.26
N SER A 151 -3.43 29.77 -15.04
CA SER A 151 -3.59 30.05 -16.46
C SER A 151 -3.89 31.54 -16.54
N GLY A 152 -2.89 32.32 -16.93
CA GLY A 152 -2.85 33.75 -16.65
C GLY A 152 -4.04 34.42 -17.29
N ASN A 153 -5.02 34.80 -16.49
CA ASN A 153 -5.87 35.92 -16.86
C ASN A 153 -4.95 37.14 -16.79
N ALA A 154 -4.43 37.56 -17.94
CA ALA A 154 -3.36 38.54 -18.04
C ALA A 154 -3.71 39.83 -17.27
N PRO A 155 -3.00 40.20 -16.19
CA PRO A 155 -3.09 41.54 -15.67
C PRO A 155 -2.43 42.46 -16.70
N SER A 156 -3.22 43.42 -17.19
CA SER A 156 -2.84 44.47 -18.14
C SER A 156 -1.79 45.46 -17.61
N SER A 157 -1.18 45.21 -16.45
CA SER A 157 -0.07 46.02 -15.95
C SER A 157 1.28 45.32 -16.17
N LEU A 158 2.22 46.06 -16.76
CA LEU A 158 3.63 45.67 -16.74
C LEU A 158 4.09 45.56 -15.28
N PRO A 159 4.98 44.62 -14.93
CA PRO A 159 5.57 44.56 -13.59
C PRO A 159 6.20 45.93 -13.26
N ILE A 160 5.78 46.49 -12.14
CA ILE A 160 6.14 47.85 -11.70
C ILE A 160 7.67 47.95 -11.65
N GLY A 161 8.24 48.86 -12.44
CA GLY A 161 9.69 49.14 -12.48
C GLY A 161 10.44 48.58 -13.69
N VAL A 162 9.82 47.75 -14.54
CA VAL A 162 10.50 47.23 -15.76
C VAL A 162 10.22 48.14 -16.94
N LYS A 163 11.26 48.85 -17.41
CA LYS A 163 11.21 49.72 -18.60
C LYS A 163 11.05 48.88 -19.87
N ASN A 164 10.21 49.32 -20.80
CA ASN A 164 10.00 48.63 -22.07
C ASN A 164 11.24 48.74 -22.98
N PRO A 165 11.95 47.64 -23.32
CA PRO A 165 13.16 47.70 -24.12
C PRO A 165 12.92 48.03 -25.61
N PHE A 166 11.66 48.18 -26.04
CA PHE A 166 11.26 48.60 -27.40
C PHE A 166 10.85 50.07 -27.48
N ALA A 167 10.55 50.71 -26.34
CA ALA A 167 10.14 52.11 -26.30
C ALA A 167 11.30 53.03 -26.70
N PRO A 168 11.04 54.17 -27.36
CA PRO A 168 12.09 55.09 -27.81
C PRO A 168 13.02 55.56 -26.69
N GLU A 169 12.49 55.73 -25.47
CA GLU A 169 13.25 56.24 -24.33
C GLU A 169 14.06 55.18 -23.57
N SER A 170 13.80 53.89 -23.83
CA SER A 170 14.49 52.78 -23.14
C SER A 170 14.91 51.65 -24.09
N PHE A 171 15.16 51.99 -25.36
CA PHE A 171 15.53 51.04 -26.40
C PHE A 171 16.82 50.30 -26.06
N ASN A 172 16.75 48.96 -25.96
CA ASN A 172 17.92 48.11 -25.71
C ASN A 172 17.84 46.78 -26.47
N LEU A 173 18.68 46.63 -27.49
CA LEU A 173 18.71 45.44 -28.36
C LEU A 173 19.15 44.17 -27.63
N THR A 174 20.05 44.28 -26.65
CA THR A 174 20.54 43.14 -25.86
C THR A 174 19.42 42.56 -25.00
N GLU A 175 18.64 43.43 -24.35
CA GLU A 175 17.48 43.02 -23.56
C GLU A 175 16.36 42.46 -24.45
N GLN A 176 16.14 43.04 -25.64
CA GLN A 176 15.22 42.46 -26.64
C GLN A 176 15.66 41.04 -27.04
N ALA A 177 16.94 40.82 -27.32
CA ALA A 177 17.47 39.50 -27.71
C ALA A 177 17.43 38.49 -26.56
N ARG A 178 17.68 38.94 -25.32
CA ARG A 178 17.53 38.14 -24.11
C ARG A 178 16.08 37.69 -23.96
N LEU A 179 15.14 38.64 -23.97
CA LEU A 179 13.71 38.35 -23.86
C LEU A 179 13.24 37.40 -24.96
N PHE A 180 13.64 37.60 -26.22
CA PHE A 180 13.28 36.71 -27.32
C PHE A 180 13.67 35.24 -27.08
N LYS A 181 14.79 35.00 -26.38
CA LYS A 181 15.32 33.67 -26.08
C LYS A 181 14.79 33.10 -24.76
N THR A 182 14.60 33.94 -23.75
CA THR A 182 14.24 33.50 -22.39
C THR A 182 12.74 33.54 -22.11
N ASP A 183 12.02 34.51 -22.68
CA ASP A 183 10.60 34.77 -22.43
C ASP A 183 9.95 35.38 -23.69
N ARG A 184 9.51 34.51 -24.59
CA ARG A 184 8.90 34.90 -25.86
C ARG A 184 7.61 35.68 -25.67
N ASP A 185 6.81 35.34 -24.66
CA ASP A 185 5.52 35.99 -24.42
C ASP A 185 5.71 37.42 -23.93
N LEU A 186 6.68 37.65 -23.03
CA LEU A 186 7.03 38.99 -22.57
C LEU A 186 7.67 39.83 -23.68
N TYR A 187 8.47 39.22 -24.56
CA TYR A 187 9.00 39.87 -25.76
C TYR A 187 7.89 40.42 -26.67
N GLU A 188 6.91 39.59 -27.05
CA GLU A 188 5.82 40.03 -27.93
C GLU A 188 4.93 41.08 -27.23
N ARG A 189 4.72 40.95 -25.91
CA ARG A 189 3.97 41.95 -25.12
C ARG A 189 4.64 43.32 -25.12
N PHE A 190 5.95 43.39 -24.89
CA PHE A 190 6.68 44.66 -24.91
C PHE A 190 6.79 45.26 -26.32
N LYS A 191 6.91 44.40 -27.33
CA LYS A 191 6.90 44.81 -28.73
C LYS A 191 5.54 45.36 -29.17
N ALA A 192 4.44 44.82 -28.65
CA ALA A 192 3.08 45.32 -28.92
C ALA A 192 2.79 46.67 -28.26
N ASN A 193 3.44 46.97 -27.13
CA ASN A 193 3.30 48.23 -26.37
C ASN A 193 4.47 49.21 -26.62
N ARG A 194 4.90 49.37 -27.88
CA ARG A 194 6.07 50.17 -28.28
C ARG A 194 5.88 51.68 -28.12
#